data_AF-A0A915UXP4-F1
#
_entry.id   AF-A0A915UXP4-F1
#
_cell.length_a   1.000
_cell.length_b   1.000
_cell.length_c   1.000
_cell.angle_alpha   90.00
_cell.angle_beta   90.00
_cell.angle_gamma   90.00
#
_symmetry.space_group_name_H-M   'P 1'
#
loop_
_entity.id
_entity.type
_entity.pdbx_description
1 polymer ?
#
loop_
_entity_poly.entity_id
_entity_poly.type
_entity_poly.pdbx_seq_one_letter_code
_entity_poly.pdbx_strand_id
1 'polypeptide(L)'
;MDWHFGVNGIVDDLGTMRERSYTARDGKTKHSLMMRPVRLGELPGEWRTWGQFAQIVNSLQGDYPSNKIKALQEALRAGPPATKRFIEANLLDSPLPSIPGHTTDNGWIGEHCVYFDPIEAMDFFVPLEPSTTGA
;
A
#
# COMPACT_ATOMS: atom_id res chain seq x y z
N MET A 1 13.25 13.16 5.99
CA MET A 1 13.77 13.93 4.84
C MET A 1 13.09 13.41 3.60
N ASP A 2 12.62 14.30 2.74
CA ASP A 2 11.86 13.98 1.53
C ASP A 2 12.64 14.62 0.36
N TRP A 3 13.10 13.84 -0.61
CA TRP A 3 13.92 14.29 -1.73
C TRP A 3 13.24 13.93 -3.05
N HIS A 4 13.24 14.87 -4.01
CA HIS A 4 12.69 14.65 -5.36
C HIS A 4 13.46 15.49 -6.39
N PHE A 5 13.85 14.88 -7.51
CA PHE A 5 14.40 15.56 -8.69
C PHE A 5 13.40 15.44 -9.84
N GLY A 6 12.99 16.56 -10.43
CA GLY A 6 12.14 16.59 -11.63
C GLY A 6 12.84 17.36 -12.75
N VAL A 7 13.00 16.72 -13.92
CA VAL A 7 13.54 17.34 -15.15
C VAL A 7 12.37 17.61 -16.09
N ASN A 8 12.05 18.90 -16.28
CA ASN A 8 11.22 19.54 -17.31
C ASN A 8 9.92 18.86 -17.79
N GLY A 9 8.78 19.41 -17.37
CA GLY A 9 7.48 19.21 -18.02
C GLY A 9 6.29 19.60 -17.14
N ILE A 10 5.91 20.88 -17.17
CA ILE A 10 4.84 21.53 -16.37
C ILE A 10 5.17 21.57 -14.87
N VAL A 11 5.57 22.76 -14.40
CA VAL A 11 5.74 23.05 -12.97
C VAL A 11 4.33 23.23 -12.38
N ASP A 12 3.68 22.12 -12.09
CA ASP A 12 2.55 22.09 -11.18
C ASP A 12 3.08 22.14 -9.73
N ASP A 13 2.26 22.57 -8.78
CA ASP A 13 2.68 22.54 -7.38
C ASP A 13 2.90 21.10 -6.92
N LEU A 14 3.93 20.88 -6.09
CA LEU A 14 4.25 19.53 -5.58
C LEU A 14 3.07 18.92 -4.83
N GLY A 15 2.26 19.74 -4.16
CA GLY A 15 1.01 19.33 -3.53
C GLY A 15 0.02 18.78 -4.55
N THR A 16 -0.24 19.52 -5.64
CA THR A 16 -1.13 19.08 -6.73
C THR A 16 -0.64 17.78 -7.38
N MET A 17 0.68 17.67 -7.62
CA MET A 17 1.26 16.45 -8.19
C MET A 17 1.06 15.25 -7.26
N ARG A 18 1.24 15.43 -5.95
CA ARG A 18 1.05 14.38 -4.94
C ARG A 18 -0.41 14.00 -4.81
N GLU A 19 -1.31 14.98 -4.73
CA GLU A 19 -2.74 14.73 -4.65
C GLU A 19 -3.22 13.89 -5.83
N ARG A 20 -2.81 14.25 -7.06
CA ARG A 20 -3.12 13.48 -8.26
C ARG A 20 -2.55 12.05 -8.24
N SER A 21 -1.37 11.87 -7.65
CA SER A 21 -0.65 10.59 -7.66
C SER A 21 -1.12 9.63 -6.57
N TYR A 22 -1.64 10.17 -5.46
CA TYR A 22 -1.94 9.45 -4.22
C TYR A 22 -3.41 9.55 -3.79
N THR A 23 -4.29 9.96 -4.69
CA THR A 23 -5.75 9.89 -4.51
C THR A 23 -6.32 8.88 -5.49
N ALA A 24 -7.27 8.06 -5.04
CA ALA A 24 -7.96 7.14 -5.92
C ALA A 24 -8.78 7.92 -6.98
N ARG A 25 -8.84 7.39 -8.20
CA ARG A 25 -9.54 7.96 -9.35
C ARG A 25 -11.00 7.48 -9.43
N ASP A 26 -11.64 7.27 -8.28
CA ASP A 26 -13.04 6.85 -8.18
C ASP A 26 -14.00 8.03 -8.09
N GLY A 27 -13.50 9.25 -8.28
CA GLY A 27 -14.25 10.49 -8.13
C GLY A 27 -14.47 10.92 -6.67
N LYS A 28 -13.84 10.25 -5.69
CA LYS A 28 -13.94 10.59 -4.27
C LYS A 28 -12.59 11.10 -3.74
N THR A 29 -12.57 12.36 -3.31
CA THR A 29 -11.34 13.02 -2.82
C THR A 29 -10.84 12.50 -1.46
N LYS A 30 -11.63 11.68 -0.76
CA LYS A 30 -11.26 11.16 0.56
C LYS A 30 -10.44 9.87 0.51
N HIS A 31 -10.47 9.12 -0.59
CA HIS A 31 -9.75 7.85 -0.65
C HIS A 31 -8.28 8.08 -0.99
N SER A 32 -7.46 8.10 0.06
CA SER A 32 -6.01 8.18 -0.06
C SER A 32 -5.43 6.82 -0.42
N LEU A 33 -4.49 6.81 -1.37
CA LEU A 33 -3.63 5.67 -1.66
C LEU A 33 -2.55 5.48 -0.59
N MET A 34 -2.37 6.43 0.32
CA MET A 34 -1.32 6.38 1.32
C MET A 34 -1.74 5.58 2.57
N MET A 35 -0.87 4.65 2.98
CA MET A 35 -0.87 4.05 4.31
C MET A 35 -0.12 4.97 5.30
N ARG A 36 0.87 5.74 4.83
CA ARG A 36 1.63 6.67 5.67
C ARG A 36 0.75 7.77 6.32
N PRO A 37 1.13 8.27 7.52
CA PRO A 37 2.31 7.88 8.31
C PRO A 37 2.13 6.51 8.98
N VAL A 38 3.21 5.72 9.02
CA VAL A 38 3.28 4.47 9.77
C VAL A 38 3.93 4.69 11.12
N ARG A 39 3.39 4.09 12.18
CA ARG A 39 3.94 4.17 13.53
C ARG A 39 4.97 3.08 13.77
N LEU A 40 6.04 3.40 14.50
CA LEU A 40 7.04 2.39 14.89
C LEU A 40 6.57 1.52 16.06
N GLY A 41 5.69 2.03 16.92
CA GLY A 41 5.15 1.29 18.06
C GLY A 41 3.80 0.64 17.74
N GLU A 42 3.58 -0.53 18.34
CA GLU A 42 2.29 -1.22 18.30
C GLU A 42 1.33 -0.60 19.32
N LEU A 43 0.12 -0.25 18.87
CA LEU A 43 -0.97 0.22 19.73
C LEU A 43 -2.22 -0.62 19.43
N PRO A 44 -2.99 -1.04 20.46
CA PRO A 44 -4.21 -1.80 20.23
C PRO A 44 -5.18 -1.06 19.29
N GLY A 45 -5.60 -1.73 18.21
CA GLY A 45 -6.55 -1.19 17.23
C GLY A 45 -5.96 -0.22 16.21
N GLU A 46 -4.67 0.08 16.27
CA GLU A 46 -3.97 0.81 15.20
C GLU A 46 -3.35 -0.17 14.22
N TRP A 47 -3.71 -0.02 12.95
CA TRP A 47 -3.22 -0.91 11.90
C TRP A 47 -2.10 -0.31 11.06
N ARG A 48 -1.92 1.03 11.07
CA ARG A 48 -0.83 1.70 10.35
C ARG A 48 0.45 1.68 11.15
N THR A 49 0.97 0.48 11.42
CA THR A 49 2.25 0.27 12.10
C THR A 49 3.32 -0.20 11.11
N TRP A 50 4.58 -0.01 11.49
CA TRP A 50 5.72 -0.50 10.75
C TRP A 50 5.72 -2.03 10.69
N GLY A 51 5.30 -2.71 11.75
CA GLY A 51 5.16 -4.17 11.78
C GLY A 51 4.20 -4.67 10.71
N GLN A 52 2.99 -4.09 10.64
CA GLN A 52 2.00 -4.43 9.62
C GLN A 52 2.49 -4.10 8.20
N PHE A 53 3.07 -2.91 8.01
CA PHE A 53 3.64 -2.50 6.73
C PHE A 53 4.70 -3.49 6.23
N ALA A 54 5.70 -3.80 7.07
CA ALA A 54 6.77 -4.73 6.73
C ALA A 54 6.25 -6.14 6.44
N GLN A 55 5.27 -6.61 7.22
CA GLN A 55 4.63 -7.90 6.99
C GLN A 55 3.95 -7.96 5.62
N ILE A 56 3.19 -6.93 5.25
CA ILE A 56 2.54 -6.86 3.93
C ILE A 56 3.60 -6.88 2.82
N VAL A 57 4.65 -6.04 2.92
CA VAL A 57 5.69 -5.99 1.89
C VAL A 57 6.34 -7.36 1.69
N ASN A 58 6.71 -8.05 2.78
CA ASN A 58 7.31 -9.38 2.72
C ASN A 58 6.39 -10.41 2.05
N SER A 59 5.09 -10.41 2.39
CA SER A 59 4.10 -11.28 1.73
C SER A 59 3.97 -10.97 0.22
N LEU A 60 3.94 -9.69 -0.15
CA LEU A 60 3.81 -9.29 -1.55
C LEU A 60 5.04 -9.66 -2.39
N GLN A 61 6.25 -9.63 -1.82
CA GLN A 61 7.49 -10.04 -2.49
C GLN A 61 7.55 -11.56 -2.76
N GLY A 62 7.02 -12.39 -1.83
CA GLY A 62 7.15 -13.85 -1.90
C GLY A 62 5.99 -14.57 -2.59
N ASP A 63 4.76 -14.12 -2.34
CA ASP A 63 3.57 -14.96 -2.57
C ASP A 63 2.82 -14.62 -3.87
N TYR A 64 3.18 -13.53 -4.55
CA TYR A 64 2.40 -12.99 -5.66
C TYR A 64 3.23 -12.81 -6.94
N PRO A 65 2.71 -13.27 -8.10
CA PRO A 65 3.27 -12.94 -9.39
C PRO A 65 3.30 -11.41 -9.65
N SER A 66 4.41 -10.91 -10.20
CA SER A 66 4.60 -9.48 -10.45
C SER A 66 3.54 -8.86 -11.38
N ASN A 67 2.99 -9.62 -12.33
CA ASN A 67 1.89 -9.17 -13.18
C ASN A 67 0.59 -8.95 -12.38
N LYS A 68 0.30 -9.80 -11.38
CA LYS A 68 -0.85 -9.63 -10.49
C LYS A 68 -0.67 -8.42 -9.58
N ILE A 69 0.54 -8.19 -9.06
CA ILE A 69 0.83 -6.99 -8.25
C ILE A 69 0.62 -5.71 -9.07
N LYS A 70 1.12 -5.64 -10.30
CA LYS A 70 0.90 -4.49 -11.18
C LYS A 70 -0.59 -4.27 -11.47
N ALA A 71 -1.34 -5.34 -11.74
CA ALA A 71 -2.78 -5.26 -11.96
C ALA A 71 -3.54 -4.80 -10.70
N LEU A 72 -3.13 -5.27 -9.52
CA LEU A 72 -3.66 -4.81 -8.24
C LEU A 72 -3.38 -3.32 -8.03
N GLN A 73 -2.16 -2.86 -8.31
CA GLN A 73 -1.80 -1.44 -8.19
C GLN A 73 -2.71 -0.55 -9.04
N GLU A 74 -3.00 -0.96 -10.27
CA GLU A 74 -3.94 -0.23 -11.14
C GLU A 74 -5.38 -0.28 -10.63
N ALA A 75 -5.83 -1.43 -10.09
CA ALA A 75 -7.13 -1.52 -9.44
C ALA A 75 -7.23 -0.59 -8.23
N LEU A 76 -6.17 -0.49 -7.42
CA LEU A 76 -6.08 0.40 -6.27
C LEU A 76 -6.19 1.87 -6.69
N ARG A 77 -5.50 2.26 -7.78
CA ARG A 77 -5.63 3.62 -8.35
C ARG A 77 -7.05 3.91 -8.83
N ALA A 78 -7.81 2.91 -9.25
CA ALA A 78 -9.22 3.06 -9.66
C ALA A 78 -10.21 3.06 -8.47
N GLY A 79 -9.73 2.78 -7.25
CA GLY A 79 -10.47 2.90 -6.00
C GLY A 79 -11.17 1.63 -5.48
N PRO A 80 -11.88 1.72 -4.34
CA PRO A 80 -12.39 0.55 -3.63
C PRO A 80 -13.33 -0.35 -4.43
N PRO A 81 -14.29 0.15 -5.22
CA PRO A 81 -15.18 -0.72 -6.00
C PRO A 81 -14.45 -1.52 -7.08
N ALA A 82 -13.48 -0.90 -7.76
CA ALA A 82 -12.68 -1.57 -8.79
C ALA A 82 -11.76 -2.63 -8.16
N THR A 83 -11.16 -2.31 -7.02
CA THR A 83 -10.29 -3.22 -6.28
C THR A 83 -11.03 -4.42 -5.72
N LYS A 84 -12.21 -4.22 -5.13
CA LYS A 84 -13.04 -5.34 -4.65
C LYS A 84 -13.33 -6.34 -5.76
N ARG A 85 -13.78 -5.87 -6.93
CA ARG A 85 -14.01 -6.72 -8.11
C ARG A 85 -12.74 -7.43 -8.56
N PHE A 86 -11.59 -6.75 -8.52
CA PHE A 86 -10.31 -7.36 -8.86
C PHE A 86 -9.94 -8.49 -7.90
N ILE A 87 -10.05 -8.26 -6.59
CA ILE A 87 -9.76 -9.25 -5.54
C ILE A 87 -10.66 -10.48 -5.72
N GLU A 88 -11.98 -10.26 -5.83
CA GLU A 88 -12.97 -11.33 -6.00
C GLU A 88 -12.74 -12.15 -7.28
N ALA A 89 -12.23 -11.55 -8.36
CA ALA A 89 -12.02 -12.24 -9.62
C ALA A 89 -10.63 -12.91 -9.75
N ASN A 90 -9.60 -12.43 -9.06
CA ASN A 90 -8.20 -12.79 -9.35
C ASN A 90 -7.41 -13.33 -8.16
N LEU A 91 -7.89 -13.14 -6.93
CA LEU A 91 -7.15 -13.39 -5.69
C LEU A 91 -7.89 -14.32 -4.71
N LEU A 92 -8.88 -15.10 -5.18
CA LEU A 92 -9.57 -16.09 -4.34
C LEU A 92 -8.62 -17.19 -3.83
N ASP A 93 -7.76 -17.70 -4.70
CA ASP A 93 -6.81 -18.77 -4.38
C ASP A 93 -5.53 -18.27 -3.70
N SER A 94 -5.31 -16.95 -3.70
CA SER A 94 -4.17 -16.29 -3.05
C SER A 94 -4.64 -14.95 -2.47
N PRO A 95 -5.34 -14.97 -1.33
CA PRO A 95 -5.94 -13.78 -0.72
C PRO A 95 -4.84 -12.84 -0.24
N LEU A 96 -5.07 -11.52 -0.32
CA LEU A 96 -4.13 -10.51 0.17
C LEU A 96 -3.83 -10.67 1.67
N PRO A 97 -2.63 -10.26 2.14
CA PRO A 97 -2.31 -10.30 3.56
C PRO A 97 -3.34 -9.50 4.37
N SER A 98 -3.89 -10.16 5.40
CA SER A 98 -4.96 -9.61 6.24
C SER A 98 -4.40 -8.73 7.35
N ILE A 99 -5.13 -7.65 7.68
CA ILE A 99 -4.87 -6.84 8.86
C ILE A 99 -5.73 -7.34 10.03
N PRO A 100 -5.15 -7.70 11.19
CA PRO A 100 -5.93 -8.15 12.35
C PRO A 100 -6.99 -7.13 12.79
N GLY A 101 -8.23 -7.57 12.95
CA GLY A 101 -9.35 -6.72 13.39
C GLY A 101 -9.95 -5.83 12.31
N HIS A 102 -9.50 -5.92 11.06
CA HIS A 102 -10.00 -5.10 9.96
C HIS A 102 -10.36 -5.94 8.74
N THR A 103 -11.46 -5.55 8.08
CA THR A 103 -11.83 -6.10 6.77
C THR A 103 -11.17 -5.27 5.68
N THR A 104 -10.44 -5.93 4.78
CA THR A 104 -9.71 -5.30 3.66
C THR A 104 -10.13 -5.87 2.30
N ASP A 105 -11.37 -6.37 2.19
CA ASP A 105 -11.93 -7.01 1.00
C ASP A 105 -12.02 -6.09 -0.23
N ASN A 106 -11.92 -4.78 -0.01
CA ASN A 106 -11.86 -3.78 -1.04
C ASN A 106 -10.49 -3.12 -1.18
N GLY A 107 -9.51 -3.38 -0.31
CA GLY A 107 -8.18 -2.75 -0.30
C GLY A 107 -7.97 -1.57 0.67
N TRP A 108 -9.01 -1.14 1.39
CA TRP A 108 -8.99 0.05 2.27
C TRP A 108 -9.44 -0.27 3.68
N ILE A 109 -8.96 0.53 4.64
CA ILE A 109 -9.52 0.64 5.98
C ILE A 109 -9.91 2.11 6.19
N GLY A 110 -11.21 2.37 6.22
CA GLY A 110 -11.75 3.73 6.18
C GLY A 110 -11.34 4.42 4.87
N GLU A 111 -10.62 5.54 4.99
CA GLU A 111 -10.22 6.40 3.87
C GLU A 111 -8.81 6.08 3.33
N HIS A 112 -8.09 5.14 3.94
CA HIS A 112 -6.70 4.84 3.62
C HIS A 112 -6.53 3.47 2.97
N CYS A 113 -5.75 3.44 1.89
CA CYS A 113 -5.36 2.22 1.23
C CYS A 113 -4.34 1.44 2.07
N VAL A 114 -4.50 0.12 2.12
CA VAL A 114 -3.63 -0.78 2.89
C VAL A 114 -2.39 -1.18 2.08
N TYR A 115 -2.56 -1.39 0.78
CA TYR A 115 -1.60 -2.16 -0.02
C TYR A 115 -0.73 -1.31 -0.95
N PHE A 116 -1.09 -0.05 -1.24
CA PHE A 116 -0.42 0.73 -2.27
C PHE A 116 1.01 1.15 -1.88
N ASP A 117 1.21 1.73 -0.68
CA ASP A 117 2.56 2.05 -0.18
C ASP A 117 3.44 0.77 -0.06
N PRO A 118 2.96 -0.37 0.49
CA PRO A 118 3.71 -1.63 0.45
C PRO A 118 4.10 -2.10 -0.95
N ILE A 119 3.20 -1.99 -1.94
CA ILE A 119 3.50 -2.34 -3.33
C ILE A 119 4.61 -1.43 -3.90
N GLU A 120 4.58 -0.12 -3.63
CA GLU A 120 5.66 0.77 -4.08
C GLU A 120 7.01 0.46 -3.41
N ALA A 121 6.97 0.00 -2.16
CA ALA A 121 8.17 -0.33 -1.40
C ALA A 121 8.78 -1.70 -1.76
N MET A 122 8.00 -2.63 -2.32
CA MET A 122 8.45 -4.02 -2.49
C MET A 122 9.71 -4.17 -3.37
N ASP A 123 9.98 -3.23 -4.27
CA ASP A 123 11.17 -3.30 -5.13
C ASP A 123 12.45 -2.83 -4.39
N PHE A 124 12.30 -2.14 -3.26
CA PHE A 124 13.41 -1.51 -2.51
C PHE A 124 13.50 -1.97 -1.06
N PHE A 125 12.48 -2.67 -0.57
CA PHE A 125 12.41 -3.10 0.82
C PHE A 125 13.34 -4.28 1.06
N VAL A 126 14.27 -4.08 1.99
CA VAL A 126 15.15 -5.11 2.53
C VAL A 126 14.76 -5.32 3.99
N PRO A 127 14.20 -6.49 4.36
CA PRO A 127 13.90 -6.78 5.75
C PRO A 127 15.20 -6.76 6.56
N LEU A 128 15.17 -6.09 7.71
CA LEU A 128 16.27 -6.16 8.65
C LEU A 128 16.22 -7.53 9.32
N GLU A 129 17.22 -8.36 9.08
CA GLU A 129 17.46 -9.56 9.86
C GLU A 129 17.50 -9.17 11.35
N PRO A 130 16.81 -9.90 12.26
CA PRO A 130 17.05 -9.70 13.67
C PRO A 130 18.53 -9.99 13.91
N SER A 131 19.26 -9.04 14.49
CA SER A 131 20.62 -9.31 14.94
C SER A 131 20.55 -10.50 15.89
N THR A 132 21.03 -11.66 15.46
CA THR A 132 21.26 -12.81 16.33
C THR A 132 22.27 -12.36 17.37
N THR A 133 21.80 -11.80 18.48
CA THR A 133 22.57 -11.66 19.69
C THR A 133 22.83 -13.09 20.14
N GLY A 134 23.98 -13.63 19.73
CA GLY A 134 24.47 -14.91 20.19
C GLY A 134 24.44 -14.92 21.72
N ALA A 135 23.66 -15.84 22.26
CA ALA A 135 23.71 -16.24 23.66
C ALA A 135 24.76 -17.35 23.83
#